data_AF-A0A2W6ASK8-F1
#
_entry.id   AF-A0A2W6ASK8-F1
#
_cell.length_a   1.000
_cell.length_b   1.000
_cell.length_c   1.000
_cell.angle_alpha   90.00
_cell.angle_beta   90.00
_cell.angle_gamma   90.00
#
_symmetry.space_group_name_H-M   'P 1'
#
loop_
_entity.id
_entity.type
_entity.pdbx_description
1 polymer ?
#
loop_
_entity_poly.entity_id
_entity_poly.type
_entity_poly.pdbx_seq_one_letter_code
_entity_poly.pdbx_strand_id
1 'polypeptide(L)'
;MRDVWKSALEWYIYYGDRNRKVLYARLIMGVKDRLSDIQSKGELARHYMSTDGLCEDVVALLLPADEVWIDHRRTEDVAYGLRCLELSTGKKFDLMRRSPSRWLLETVA
;
A
#
# COMPACT_ATOMS: atom_id res chain seq x y z
N MET A 1 3.28 13.12 3.15
CA MET A 1 4.04 11.86 3.33
C MET A 1 3.92 11.28 4.73
N ARG A 2 4.16 12.04 5.82
CA ARG A 2 4.03 11.51 7.20
C ARG A 2 2.69 10.80 7.46
N ASP A 3 1.56 11.35 6.99
CA ASP A 3 0.24 10.74 7.18
C ASP A 3 0.03 9.46 6.36
N VAL A 4 0.60 9.41 5.16
CA VAL A 4 0.58 8.25 4.25
C VAL A 4 1.28 7.04 4.87
N TRP A 5 2.37 7.28 5.61
CA TRP A 5 3.12 6.21 6.29
C TRP A 5 2.35 5.67 7.48
N LYS A 6 1.70 6.56 8.23
CA LYS A 6 0.81 6.20 9.34
C LYS A 6 -0.37 5.37 8.83
N SER A 7 -0.99 5.73 7.71
CA SER A 7 -2.06 4.94 7.09
C SER A 7 -1.59 3.52 6.74
N ALA A 8 -0.39 3.35 6.19
CA ALA A 8 0.15 2.03 5.87
C ALA A 8 0.35 1.14 7.11
N LEU A 9 0.86 1.74 8.18
CA LEU A 9 1.08 1.06 9.45
C LEU A 9 -0.24 0.72 10.15
N GLU A 10 -1.19 1.66 10.18
CA GLU A 10 -2.51 1.45 10.76
C GLU A 10 -3.29 0.35 10.02
N TRP A 11 -3.22 0.33 8.69
CA TRP A 11 -3.83 -0.74 7.90
C TRP A 11 -3.18 -2.09 8.23
N TYR A 12 -1.84 -2.15 8.31
CA TYR A 12 -1.15 -3.41 8.59
C TYR A 12 -1.54 -3.99 9.96
N ILE A 13 -1.53 -3.14 11.00
CA ILE A 13 -1.70 -3.54 12.40
C ILE A 13 -3.18 -3.70 12.76
N TYR A 14 -4.04 -2.76 12.37
CA TYR A 14 -5.39 -2.62 12.93
C TYR A 14 -6.52 -2.97 11.97
N TYR A 15 -6.25 -3.36 10.71
CA TYR A 15 -7.33 -3.75 9.81
C TYR A 15 -8.02 -5.04 10.30
N GLY A 16 -9.24 -4.88 10.82
CA GLY A 16 -9.93 -5.87 11.65
C GLY A 16 -10.74 -6.94 10.89
N ASP A 17 -11.17 -6.66 9.66
CA ASP A 17 -11.90 -7.64 8.84
C ASP A 17 -10.92 -8.52 8.06
N ARG A 18 -10.79 -9.80 8.45
CA ARG A 18 -9.86 -10.75 7.83
C ARG A 18 -10.16 -11.05 6.36
N ASN A 19 -11.42 -11.13 5.95
CA ASN A 19 -11.78 -11.49 4.57
C ASN A 19 -11.52 -10.30 3.64
N ARG A 20 -11.88 -9.09 4.09
CA ARG A 20 -11.53 -7.86 3.36
C ARG A 20 -10.02 -7.60 3.37
N LYS A 21 -9.31 -7.99 4.44
CA LYS A 21 -7.85 -7.79 4.53
C LYS A 21 -7.09 -8.44 3.38
N VAL A 22 -7.50 -9.64 2.93
CA VAL A 22 -6.85 -10.32 1.80
C VAL A 22 -7.09 -9.58 0.49
N LEU A 23 -8.32 -9.12 0.25
CA LEU A 23 -8.66 -8.33 -0.93
C LEU A 23 -7.86 -7.03 -0.98
N TYR A 24 -7.90 -6.26 0.10
CA TYR A 24 -7.15 -5.00 0.21
C TYR A 24 -5.65 -5.25 0.12
N ALA A 25 -5.10 -6.30 0.75
CA ALA A 25 -3.69 -6.67 0.59
C ALA A 25 -3.32 -6.87 -0.88
N ARG A 26 -4.16 -7.60 -1.63
CA ARG A 26 -3.93 -7.84 -3.07
C ARG A 26 -3.95 -6.55 -3.87
N LEU A 27 -4.91 -5.67 -3.63
CA LEU A 27 -5.02 -4.38 -4.31
C LEU A 27 -3.84 -3.45 -3.98
N ILE A 28 -3.51 -3.31 -2.70
CA ILE A 28 -2.37 -2.52 -2.23
C ILE A 28 -1.07 -3.02 -2.86
N MET A 29 -0.87 -4.35 -2.90
CA MET A 29 0.31 -4.93 -3.55
C MET A 29 0.33 -4.65 -5.05
N GLY A 30 -0.82 -4.74 -5.73
CA GLY A 30 -0.94 -4.38 -7.14
C GLY A 30 -0.59 -2.91 -7.41
N VAL A 31 -1.08 -1.97 -6.59
CA VAL A 31 -0.70 -0.55 -6.67
C VAL A 31 0.80 -0.37 -6.38
N LYS A 32 1.34 -1.01 -5.35
CA LYS A 32 2.76 -0.93 -4.99
C LYS A 32 3.67 -1.45 -6.11
N ASP A 33 3.26 -2.50 -6.82
CA ASP A 33 4.01 -3.05 -7.96
C ASP A 33 4.09 -2.04 -9.11
N ARG A 34 3.03 -1.26 -9.35
CA ARG A 34 3.06 -0.15 -10.32
C ARG A 34 4.02 0.97 -9.91
N LEU A 35 4.33 1.08 -8.62
CA LEU A 35 5.28 2.05 -8.07
C LEU A 35 6.73 1.48 -7.98
N SER A 36 7.00 0.27 -8.47
CA SER A 36 8.29 -0.41 -8.30
C SER A 36 9.46 0.32 -8.95
N ASP A 37 9.18 1.02 -10.04
CA ASP A 37 10.20 1.68 -10.87
C ASP A 37 10.68 2.99 -10.25
N ILE A 38 9.92 3.55 -9.31
CA ILE A 38 10.30 4.76 -8.57
C ILE A 38 11.43 4.43 -7.60
N GLN A 39 12.62 5.01 -7.79
CA GLN A 39 13.83 4.64 -7.02
C GLN A 39 14.14 5.59 -5.86
N SER A 40 13.45 6.72 -5.74
CA SER A 40 13.70 7.69 -4.68
C SER A 40 12.43 8.22 -4.01
N LYS A 41 12.55 8.63 -2.74
CA LYS A 41 11.43 9.24 -2.00
C LYS A 41 10.94 10.55 -2.62
N GLY A 42 11.86 11.31 -3.22
CA GLY A 42 11.52 12.56 -3.91
C GLY A 42 10.71 12.33 -5.18
N GLU A 43 11.04 11.30 -5.96
CA GLU A 43 10.21 10.86 -7.10
C GLU A 43 8.86 10.33 -6.64
N LEU A 44 8.84 9.51 -5.58
CA LEU A 44 7.59 8.96 -5.04
C LEU A 44 6.63 10.06 -4.57
N ALA A 45 7.16 11.09 -3.88
CA ALA A 45 6.36 12.22 -3.43
C ALA A 45 5.82 13.05 -4.61
N ARG A 46 6.65 13.30 -5.64
CA ARG A 46 6.20 13.99 -6.86
C ARG A 46 5.13 13.19 -7.60
N HIS A 47 5.32 11.88 -7.73
CA HIS A 47 4.35 10.99 -8.36
C HIS A 47 3.01 11.01 -7.61
N TYR A 48 3.04 10.88 -6.28
CA TYR A 48 1.86 10.95 -5.42
C TYR A 48 1.09 12.27 -5.55
N MET A 49 1.80 13.39 -5.76
CA MET A 49 1.16 14.71 -5.93
C MET A 49 0.62 14.97 -7.34
N SER A 50 1.04 14.18 -8.34
CA SER A 50 0.73 14.41 -9.75
C SER A 50 -0.18 13.35 -10.36
N THR A 51 -0.42 12.26 -9.64
CA THR A 51 -1.21 11.12 -10.11
C THR A 51 -2.33 10.82 -9.13
N ASP A 52 -3.56 10.77 -9.64
CA ASP A 52 -4.73 10.18 -8.98
C ASP A 52 -5.24 9.04 -9.87
N GLY A 53 -5.89 8.03 -9.30
CA GLY A 53 -6.58 7.00 -10.07
C GLY A 53 -5.83 5.67 -10.25
N LEU A 54 -4.69 5.49 -9.58
CA LEU A 54 -3.82 4.33 -9.75
C LEU A 54 -4.42 3.06 -9.11
N CYS A 55 -5.17 3.21 -8.01
CA CYS A 55 -5.94 2.12 -7.44
C CYS A 55 -7.15 1.76 -8.29
N GLU A 56 -7.85 2.74 -8.87
CA GLU A 56 -8.96 2.51 -9.79
C GLU A 56 -8.54 1.61 -10.97
N ASP A 57 -7.39 1.92 -11.59
CA ASP A 57 -6.82 1.11 -12.67
C ASP A 57 -6.52 -0.33 -12.21
N VAL A 58 -5.96 -0.48 -11.01
CA VAL A 58 -5.63 -1.79 -10.44
C VAL A 58 -6.90 -2.58 -10.07
N VAL A 59 -7.93 -1.92 -9.55
CA VAL A 59 -9.22 -2.53 -9.24
C VAL A 59 -9.90 -3.00 -10.52
N ALA A 60 -9.95 -2.16 -11.56
CA ALA A 60 -10.51 -2.52 -12.85
C ALA A 60 -9.81 -3.74 -13.47
N LEU A 61 -8.49 -3.87 -13.28
CA LEU A 61 -7.71 -5.00 -13.76
C LEU A 61 -7.94 -6.28 -12.94
N LEU A 62 -7.97 -6.18 -11.61
CA LEU A 62 -7.96 -7.34 -10.72
C LEU A 62 -9.36 -7.83 -10.33
N LEU A 63 -10.36 -6.98 -10.40
CA LEU A 63 -11.75 -7.23 -9.99
C LEU A 63 -12.76 -6.70 -11.04
N PRO A 64 -12.66 -7.12 -12.32
CA PRO A 64 -13.46 -6.54 -13.41
C PRO A 64 -14.98 -6.81 -13.33
N ALA A 65 -15.47 -7.60 -12.37
CA ALA A 65 -16.87 -8.04 -12.29
C ALA A 65 -17.51 -7.90 -10.89
N ASP A 66 -16.77 -7.41 -9.90
CA ASP A 66 -17.21 -7.38 -8.50
C ASP A 66 -17.62 -5.95 -8.09
N GLU A 67 -18.89 -5.75 -7.69
CA GLU A 67 -19.35 -4.54 -6.97
C GLU A 67 -18.85 -4.57 -5.52
N VAL A 68 -17.53 -4.57 -5.32
CA VAL A 68 -16.96 -4.43 -3.98
C VAL A 68 -16.64 -2.96 -3.76
N TRP A 69 -17.35 -2.36 -2.80
CA TRP A 69 -17.00 -1.02 -2.34
C TRP A 69 -15.60 -1.04 -1.72
N ILE A 70 -14.66 -0.39 -2.40
CA ILE A 70 -13.26 -0.25 -1.98
C ILE A 70 -12.99 1.23 -1.77
N ASP A 71 -12.36 1.56 -0.64
CA ASP A 71 -11.78 2.87 -0.43
C ASP A 71 -10.47 2.98 -1.23
N HIS A 72 -10.58 3.43 -2.49
CA HIS A 72 -9.44 3.52 -3.40
C HIS A 72 -8.36 4.43 -2.83
N ARG A 73 -8.75 5.61 -2.30
CA ARG A 73 -7.78 6.59 -1.80
C ARG A 73 -6.97 6.02 -0.64
N ARG A 74 -7.63 5.39 0.33
CA ARG A 74 -6.93 4.76 1.46
C ARG A 74 -6.03 3.62 0.99
N THR A 75 -6.46 2.86 -0.02
CA THR A 75 -5.67 1.75 -0.60
C THR A 75 -4.40 2.29 -1.27
N GLU A 76 -4.50 3.37 -2.05
CA GLU A 76 -3.35 4.06 -2.62
C GLU A 76 -2.41 4.58 -1.54
N ASP A 77 -2.92 5.32 -0.57
CA ASP A 77 -2.12 5.89 0.52
C ASP A 77 -1.30 4.80 1.23
N VAL A 78 -1.92 3.65 1.48
CA VAL A 78 -1.20 2.51 2.07
C VAL A 78 -0.10 2.00 1.14
N ALA A 79 -0.36 1.84 -0.17
CA ALA A 79 0.64 1.40 -1.14
C ALA A 79 1.83 2.36 -1.26
N TYR A 80 1.58 3.67 -1.33
CA TYR A 80 2.62 4.70 -1.31
C TYR A 80 3.39 4.70 0.00
N GLY A 81 2.71 4.51 1.13
CA GLY A 81 3.33 4.40 2.45
C GLY A 81 4.29 3.22 2.52
N LEU A 82 3.87 2.04 2.06
CA LEU A 82 4.73 0.85 1.98
C LEU A 82 5.92 1.08 1.06
N ARG A 83 5.72 1.63 -0.14
CA ARG A 83 6.82 1.93 -1.06
C ARG A 83 7.82 2.91 -0.45
N CYS A 84 7.33 3.93 0.26
CA CYS A 84 8.20 4.87 0.97
C CYS A 84 9.04 4.19 2.07
N LEU A 85 8.47 3.21 2.77
CA LEU A 85 9.22 2.42 3.75
C LEU A 85 10.25 1.51 3.08
N GLU A 86 9.95 0.90 1.92
CA GLU A 86 10.93 0.12 1.15
C GLU A 86 12.13 0.98 0.76
N LEU A 87 11.87 2.18 0.23
CA LEU A 87 12.90 3.13 -0.15
C LEU A 87 13.71 3.65 1.05
N SER A 88 13.09 3.75 2.22
CA SER A 88 13.77 4.23 3.44
C SER A 88 14.63 3.17 4.10
N THR A 89 14.28 1.90 3.95
CA THR A 89 14.90 0.80 4.71
C THR A 89 15.67 -0.19 3.84
N GLY A 90 15.50 -0.13 2.51
CA GLY A 90 16.04 -1.10 1.56
C GLY A 90 15.36 -2.48 1.62
N LYS A 91 14.32 -2.64 2.44
CA LYS A 91 13.64 -3.91 2.67
C LYS A 91 12.30 -3.94 1.96
N LYS A 92 11.98 -5.03 1.26
CA LYS A 92 10.68 -5.20 0.60
C LYS A 92 9.57 -5.55 1.59
N PHE A 93 8.37 -5.03 1.32
CA PHE A 93 7.15 -5.37 2.04
C PHE A 93 6.23 -6.23 1.18
N ASP A 94 5.66 -7.24 1.82
CA ASP A 94 4.68 -8.13 1.23
C ASP A 94 3.55 -8.33 2.23
N LEU A 95 2.40 -7.73 1.93
CA LEU A 95 1.19 -7.80 2.75
C LEU A 95 0.53 -9.17 2.72
N MET A 96 0.85 -10.00 1.73
CA MET A 96 0.28 -11.34 1.57
C MET A 96 0.92 -12.36 2.53
N ARG A 97 2.03 -11.98 3.20
CA ARG A 97 2.67 -12.84 4.21
C ARG A 97 1.87 -12.87 5.50
N ARG A 98 1.73 -14.07 6.08
CA ARG A 98 0.96 -14.32 7.32
C ARG A 98 1.46 -13.58 8.56
N SER A 99 2.67 -13.02 8.55
CA SER A 99 3.23 -12.32 9.71
C SER A 99 4.00 -11.08 9.29
N PRO A 100 3.83 -9.94 10.01
CA PRO A 100 4.71 -8.79 9.87
C PRO A 100 6.15 -9.23 10.02
N SER A 101 7.01 -8.69 9.16
CA SER A 101 8.44 -8.79 9.44
C SER A 101 8.69 -8.09 10.77
N ARG A 102 9.33 -8.77 11.73
CA ARG A 102 9.55 -8.29 13.10
C ARG A 102 10.08 -6.86 13.18
N TRP A 103 10.96 -6.49 12.25
CA TRP A 103 11.53 -5.15 12.16
C TRP A 103 10.50 -4.04 11.83
N LEU A 104 9.39 -4.37 11.15
CA LEU A 104 8.30 -3.42 10.91
C LEU A 104 7.63 -3.04 12.23
N LEU A 105 7.42 -4.01 13.13
CA LEU A 105 6.89 -3.73 14.47
C LEU A 105 7.86 -2.86 15.28
N GLU A 106 9.16 -3.12 15.15
CA GLU A 106 10.24 -2.36 15.83
C GLU A 106 10.44 -0.94 15.26
N THR A 107 10.07 -0.70 14.00
CA THR A 107 10.13 0.64 13.38
C THR A 107 8.93 1.51 13.77
N VAL A 108 7.91 0.89 14.38
CA VAL A 108 6.61 1.50 14.70
C VAL A 108 6.42 1.71 16.20
N ALA A 109 7.12 0.95 17.03
CA ALA A 109 7.20 1.12 18.49
C ALA A 109 8.18 2.24 18.88
#